data_AF-A0A397PJK6-F1
#
_entry.id   AF-A0A397PJK6-F1
#
_cell.length_a   1.000
_cell.length_b   1.000
_cell.length_c   1.000
_cell.angle_alpha   90.00
_cell.angle_beta   90.00
_cell.angle_gamma   90.00
#
_symmetry.space_group_name_H-M   'P 1'
#
loop_
_entity.id
_entity.type
_entity.pdbx_description
1 polymer ?
#
loop_
_entity_poly.entity_id
_entity_poly.type
_entity_poly.pdbx_seq_one_letter_code
_entity_poly.pdbx_strand_id
1 'polypeptide(L)'
;MRIVLLTAGLCLAACQQAPQNASDAQTTQAAGNMEFTEVPPDESVAVGADGSSSRDDLAPAGSDAAATPPPATAAGSLPPADAAYRYVGRWAATRQLCATGAWRFHERRLDTAGEVSCTFDKIEKAPGGYDIAATCLAEGNRTGDTIELRFAESARAMLVSSKMWDGIGLSYCGPVE
;
A
#
# COMPACT_ATOMS: atom_id res chain seq x y z
N MET A 1 47.55 -41.36 -11.30
CA MET A 1 46.34 -40.97 -12.04
C MET A 1 45.14 -41.50 -11.26
N ARG A 2 44.51 -40.66 -10.41
CA ARG A 2 43.45 -41.09 -9.49
C ARG A 2 42.10 -40.70 -10.09
N ILE A 3 41.29 -41.71 -10.36
CA ILE A 3 39.89 -41.62 -10.76
C ILE A 3 39.07 -41.32 -9.49
N VAL A 4 38.35 -40.21 -9.48
CA VAL A 4 37.35 -39.88 -8.46
C VAL A 4 35.99 -39.92 -9.14
N LEU A 5 35.28 -41.04 -8.95
CA LEU A 5 33.85 -41.17 -9.18
C LEU A 5 33.14 -40.63 -7.92
N LEU A 6 32.36 -39.56 -8.04
CA LEU A 6 31.35 -39.22 -7.03
C LEU A 6 30.01 -38.89 -7.70
N THR A 7 29.20 -39.95 -7.77
CA THR A 7 27.77 -40.02 -7.41
C THR A 7 26.91 -38.77 -7.55
N ALA A 8 26.10 -38.80 -8.62
CA ALA A 8 24.82 -38.12 -8.71
C ALA A 8 23.84 -38.65 -7.65
N GLY A 9 23.36 -37.77 -6.77
CA GLY A 9 22.25 -38.03 -5.87
C GLY A 9 21.03 -37.23 -6.32
N LEU A 10 20.10 -37.91 -6.99
CA LEU A 10 18.73 -37.46 -7.19
C LEU A 10 18.04 -37.34 -5.81
N CYS A 11 17.49 -36.17 -5.49
CA CYS A 11 16.36 -36.06 -4.56
C CYS A 11 15.16 -35.51 -5.34
N LEU A 12 14.35 -36.43 -5.87
CA LEU A 12 13.00 -36.14 -6.35
C LEU A 12 11.99 -36.30 -5.20
N ALA A 13 11.16 -35.25 -5.07
CA ALA A 13 9.74 -35.27 -4.71
C ALA A 13 9.27 -35.48 -3.24
N ALA A 14 8.49 -34.47 -2.82
CA ALA A 14 7.24 -34.52 -2.05
C ALA A 14 7.28 -34.54 -0.50
N CYS A 15 7.01 -33.37 0.09
CA CYS A 15 5.93 -33.10 1.08
C CYS A 15 5.98 -31.58 1.38
N GLN A 16 5.15 -30.73 0.78
CA GLN A 16 3.79 -30.40 1.24
C GLN A 16 3.68 -30.28 2.77
N GLN A 17 3.66 -29.05 3.28
CA GLN A 17 2.55 -28.50 4.09
C GLN A 17 2.88 -27.08 4.54
N ALA A 18 2.02 -26.14 4.12
CA ALA A 18 2.03 -24.74 4.52
C ALA A 18 1.61 -24.58 5.99
N PRO A 19 2.08 -23.54 6.71
CA PRO A 19 1.52 -23.19 8.00
C PRO A 19 0.06 -22.77 7.84
N GLN A 20 -0.80 -23.47 8.57
CA GLN A 20 -2.24 -23.23 8.56
C GLN A 20 -2.54 -21.92 9.29
N ASN A 21 -3.37 -21.16 8.60
CA ASN A 21 -4.05 -19.93 9.02
C ASN A 21 -4.65 -20.11 10.42
N ALA A 22 -4.01 -19.53 11.45
CA ALA A 22 -4.61 -19.39 12.77
C ALA A 22 -5.56 -18.19 12.73
N SER A 23 -6.78 -18.46 12.24
CA SER A 23 -7.93 -17.58 12.32
C SER A 23 -8.58 -17.73 13.70
N ASP A 24 -8.01 -17.15 14.75
CA ASP A 24 -8.69 -17.03 16.05
C ASP A 24 -8.03 -15.93 16.91
N ALA A 25 -8.53 -14.70 16.80
CA ALA A 25 -8.43 -13.71 17.87
C ALA A 25 -9.63 -12.76 17.80
N GLN A 26 -10.59 -13.08 18.67
CA GLN A 26 -11.82 -12.37 18.98
C GLN A 26 -11.68 -10.85 18.95
N THR A 27 -12.47 -10.21 18.08
CA THR A 27 -12.98 -8.86 18.31
C THR A 27 -13.93 -8.91 19.50
N THR A 28 -13.40 -8.67 20.70
CA THR A 28 -14.21 -8.34 21.87
C THR A 28 -14.67 -6.90 21.71
N GLN A 29 -15.89 -6.75 21.22
CA GLN A 29 -16.60 -5.49 21.12
C GLN A 29 -16.98 -5.03 22.54
N ALA A 30 -16.08 -4.28 23.18
CA ALA A 30 -16.38 -3.60 24.42
C ALA A 30 -17.22 -2.35 24.10
N ALA A 31 -18.52 -2.46 24.37
CA ALA A 31 -19.44 -1.34 24.46
C ALA A 31 -18.98 -0.39 25.58
N GLY A 32 -18.12 0.57 25.21
CA GLY A 32 -17.73 1.70 26.03
C GLY A 32 -18.77 2.80 25.91
N ASN A 33 -19.72 2.75 26.82
CA ASN A 33 -20.72 3.75 27.17
C ASN A 33 -20.08 5.16 27.28
N MET A 34 -20.13 5.98 26.21
CA MET A 34 -19.84 7.42 26.32
C MET A 34 -21.13 8.16 26.63
N GLU A 35 -21.26 8.41 27.92
CA GLU A 35 -22.18 9.30 28.60
C GLU A 35 -22.28 10.65 27.85
N PHE A 36 -23.41 10.84 27.18
CA PHE A 36 -23.78 12.07 26.51
C PHE A 36 -24.14 13.10 27.59
N THR A 37 -23.23 14.05 27.84
CA THR A 37 -23.50 15.20 28.71
C THR A 37 -24.54 16.10 28.04
N GLU A 38 -25.67 16.29 28.72
CA GLU A 38 -26.73 17.25 28.42
C GLU A 38 -26.16 18.63 28.06
N VAL A 39 -26.53 19.12 26.88
CA VAL A 39 -26.43 20.54 26.52
C VAL A 39 -27.79 21.18 26.77
N PRO A 40 -27.89 22.27 27.55
CA PRO A 40 -29.15 22.90 27.92
C PRO A 40 -29.86 23.60 26.73
N PRO A 41 -31.18 23.80 26.83
CA PRO A 41 -31.98 24.47 25.80
C PRO A 41 -32.12 25.98 26.08
N ASP A 42 -31.89 26.83 25.06
CA ASP A 42 -32.50 28.16 24.81
C ASP A 42 -31.68 28.85 23.68
N GLU A 43 -32.17 29.56 22.66
CA GLU A 43 -33.45 30.20 22.38
C GLU A 43 -33.73 30.21 20.86
N SER A 44 -34.99 29.94 20.54
CA SER A 44 -35.83 30.53 19.49
C SER A 44 -35.27 31.66 18.62
N VAL A 45 -35.18 31.43 17.30
CA VAL A 45 -35.72 32.40 16.32
C VAL A 45 -36.36 31.67 15.14
N ALA A 46 -37.45 32.25 14.67
CA ALA A 46 -38.58 31.58 14.08
C ALA A 46 -38.64 31.67 12.54
N VAL A 47 -39.21 30.60 11.97
CA VAL A 47 -40.06 30.44 10.76
C VAL A 47 -39.63 30.97 9.39
N GLY A 48 -39.58 30.02 8.45
CA GLY A 48 -40.00 30.18 7.06
C GLY A 48 -40.40 28.83 6.47
N ALA A 49 -41.69 28.45 6.59
CA ALA A 49 -42.36 27.42 5.80
C ALA A 49 -42.41 27.87 4.32
N ASP A 50 -42.55 27.06 3.28
CA ASP A 50 -43.32 25.84 3.10
C ASP A 50 -42.82 25.14 1.81
N GLY A 51 -43.03 23.83 1.66
CA GLY A 51 -42.66 23.11 0.44
C GLY A 51 -42.64 21.59 0.58
N SER A 52 -43.73 21.00 1.09
CA SER A 52 -43.97 19.55 1.01
C SER A 52 -44.35 19.10 -0.39
N SER A 53 -43.79 17.97 -0.84
CA SER A 53 -44.34 16.91 -1.72
C SER A 53 -43.16 16.32 -2.52
N SER A 54 -42.86 15.02 -2.55
CA SER A 54 -43.69 13.83 -2.43
C SER A 54 -42.87 12.64 -1.91
N ARG A 55 -43.58 11.67 -1.36
CA ARG A 55 -43.13 10.30 -1.08
C ARG A 55 -42.86 9.55 -2.41
N ASP A 56 -42.33 8.33 -2.22
CA ASP A 56 -42.18 7.24 -3.19
C ASP A 56 -40.82 7.20 -3.92
N ASP A 57 -39.88 6.40 -3.40
CA ASP A 57 -39.65 5.04 -3.92
C ASP A 57 -38.55 4.32 -3.11
N LEU A 58 -38.86 3.11 -2.63
CA LEU A 58 -37.87 2.15 -2.17
C LEU A 58 -37.09 1.63 -3.38
N ALA A 59 -35.84 2.06 -3.54
CA ALA A 59 -34.89 1.46 -4.47
C ALA A 59 -33.93 0.50 -3.74
N PRO A 60 -33.64 -0.69 -4.32
CA PRO A 60 -33.06 -1.83 -3.62
C PRO A 60 -31.57 -1.66 -3.31
N ALA A 61 -31.12 -2.39 -2.28
CA ALA A 61 -29.74 -2.76 -2.06
C ALA A 61 -29.13 -3.27 -3.38
N GLY A 62 -28.10 -2.59 -3.87
CA GLY A 62 -27.55 -2.90 -5.18
C GLY A 62 -26.17 -2.30 -5.36
N SER A 63 -25.19 -3.19 -5.30
CA SER A 63 -23.82 -3.01 -5.77
C SER A 63 -22.87 -2.30 -4.80
N ASP A 64 -22.37 -3.08 -3.84
CA ASP A 64 -20.92 -3.23 -3.68
C ASP A 64 -20.30 -3.54 -5.05
N ALA A 65 -20.18 -2.51 -5.89
CA ALA A 65 -19.25 -2.55 -6.99
C ALA A 65 -17.87 -2.52 -6.33
N ALA A 66 -17.39 -3.72 -5.95
CA ALA A 66 -15.98 -3.97 -5.77
C ALA A 66 -15.31 -3.33 -6.99
N ALA A 67 -14.68 -2.18 -6.78
CA ALA A 67 -14.04 -1.43 -7.84
C ALA A 67 -13.07 -2.41 -8.50
N THR A 68 -13.45 -2.91 -9.68
CA THR A 68 -12.60 -3.83 -10.42
C THR A 68 -11.35 -3.02 -10.69
N PRO A 69 -10.19 -3.38 -10.09
CA PRO A 69 -9.00 -2.59 -10.27
C PRO A 69 -8.74 -2.50 -11.77
N PRO A 70 -8.49 -1.29 -12.31
CA PRO A 70 -8.30 -1.11 -13.74
C PRO A 70 -7.24 -2.10 -14.24
N PRO A 71 -7.39 -2.65 -15.45
CA PRO A 71 -6.45 -3.63 -15.97
C PRO A 71 -5.04 -3.04 -15.96
N ALA A 72 -4.14 -3.71 -15.24
CA ALA A 72 -2.74 -3.32 -15.14
C ALA A 72 -2.12 -3.27 -16.54
N THR A 73 -1.99 -2.06 -17.08
CA THR A 73 -1.35 -1.84 -18.38
C THR A 73 0.12 -2.23 -18.23
N ALA A 74 0.59 -3.20 -19.01
CA ALA A 74 1.89 -3.86 -18.83
C ALA A 74 3.00 -2.86 -18.48
N ALA A 75 3.41 -2.89 -17.21
CA ALA A 75 4.48 -2.10 -16.64
C ALA A 75 5.82 -2.43 -17.34
N GLY A 76 6.79 -1.52 -17.23
CA GLY A 76 8.18 -1.83 -17.57
C GLY A 76 8.65 -3.09 -16.81
N SER A 77 9.66 -3.78 -17.34
CA SER A 77 10.27 -4.92 -16.63
C SER A 77 10.72 -4.48 -15.24
N LEU A 78 10.33 -5.22 -14.20
CA LEU A 78 10.80 -4.96 -12.84
C LEU A 78 12.33 -4.96 -12.80
N PRO A 79 12.95 -4.16 -11.92
CA PRO A 79 14.37 -4.28 -11.65
C PRO A 79 14.72 -5.72 -11.22
N PRO A 80 15.93 -6.22 -11.56
CA PRO A 80 16.37 -7.56 -11.21
C PRO A 80 16.22 -7.86 -9.71
N ALA A 81 15.82 -9.08 -9.37
CA ALA A 81 15.58 -9.48 -7.98
C ALA A 81 16.87 -9.50 -7.12
N ASP A 82 18.03 -9.61 -7.75
CA ASP A 82 19.36 -9.61 -7.15
C ASP A 82 19.99 -8.21 -7.02
N ALA A 83 19.32 -7.16 -7.50
CA ALA A 83 19.76 -5.79 -7.31
C ALA A 83 19.87 -5.45 -5.81
N ALA A 84 20.93 -4.74 -5.42
CA ALA A 84 21.16 -4.35 -4.02
C ALA A 84 19.96 -3.58 -3.44
N TYR A 85 19.50 -2.56 -4.20
CA TYR A 85 18.33 -1.75 -3.89
C TYR A 85 17.32 -1.81 -5.03
N ARG A 86 16.53 -2.89 -5.08
CA ARG A 86 15.56 -3.14 -6.15
C ARG A 86 14.48 -2.06 -6.29
N TYR A 87 14.21 -1.30 -5.22
CA TYR A 87 13.26 -0.20 -5.23
C TYR A 87 13.80 1.07 -5.93
N VAL A 88 15.09 1.16 -6.23
CA VAL A 88 15.68 2.37 -6.82
C VAL A 88 15.20 2.55 -8.27
N GLY A 89 14.72 3.76 -8.57
CA GLY A 89 14.23 4.15 -9.89
C GLY A 89 12.96 4.98 -9.82
N ARG A 90 12.28 5.06 -10.96
CA ARG A 90 11.03 5.81 -11.14
C ARG A 90 9.85 4.85 -11.07
N TRP A 91 8.85 5.20 -10.28
CA TRP A 91 7.67 4.37 -10.01
C TRP A 91 6.42 5.21 -10.09
N ALA A 92 5.35 4.72 -10.71
CA ALA A 92 4.11 5.49 -10.83
C ALA A 92 2.87 4.61 -10.68
N ALA A 93 1.79 5.16 -10.15
CA ALA A 93 0.53 4.42 -9.98
C ALA A 93 -0.06 3.93 -11.32
N THR A 94 0.19 4.68 -12.40
CA THR A 94 -0.20 4.29 -13.77
C THR A 94 0.90 4.64 -14.77
N ARG A 95 0.85 4.03 -15.96
CA ARG A 95 1.84 4.27 -17.02
C ARG A 95 1.84 5.71 -17.52
N GLN A 96 0.68 6.35 -17.56
CA GLN A 96 0.51 7.74 -17.95
C GLN A 96 1.26 8.67 -16.98
N LEU A 97 1.24 8.34 -15.69
CA LEU A 97 1.96 9.06 -14.66
C LEU A 97 3.48 8.82 -14.71
N CYS A 98 3.98 7.85 -15.47
CA CYS A 98 5.42 7.70 -15.67
C CYS A 98 6.08 8.91 -16.34
N ALA A 99 5.33 9.80 -17.01
CA ALA A 99 5.91 11.01 -17.61
C ALA A 99 6.04 12.16 -16.59
N THR A 100 4.99 12.41 -15.81
CA THR A 100 4.87 13.64 -15.00
C THR A 100 4.63 13.39 -13.51
N GLY A 101 4.16 12.20 -13.15
CA GLY A 101 3.70 11.84 -11.80
C GLY A 101 4.50 10.71 -11.15
N ALA A 102 5.70 10.40 -11.65
CA ALA A 102 6.51 9.31 -11.14
C ALA A 102 7.19 9.71 -9.82
N TRP A 103 7.08 8.83 -8.83
CA TRP A 103 7.87 8.86 -7.62
C TRP A 103 9.28 8.43 -7.95
N ARG A 104 10.26 9.10 -7.35
CA ARG A 104 11.68 8.87 -7.56
C ARG A 104 12.24 8.29 -6.27
N PHE A 105 12.58 7.02 -6.33
CA PHE A 105 13.23 6.31 -5.25
C PHE A 105 14.73 6.32 -5.51
N HIS A 106 15.48 7.01 -4.66
CA HIS A 106 16.92 6.94 -4.56
C HIS A 106 17.31 5.97 -3.44
N GLU A 107 18.59 5.61 -3.34
CA GLU A 107 19.05 4.67 -2.31
C GLU A 107 18.68 5.10 -0.88
N ARG A 108 18.71 6.40 -0.60
CA ARG A 108 18.52 7.00 0.74
C ARG A 108 17.41 8.05 0.79
N ARG A 109 16.60 8.19 -0.27
CA ARG A 109 15.59 9.25 -0.38
C ARG A 109 14.41 8.82 -1.24
N LEU A 110 13.22 9.29 -0.88
CA LEU A 110 12.02 9.23 -1.70
C LEU A 110 11.56 10.66 -2.04
N ASP A 111 11.30 10.90 -3.31
CA ASP A 111 10.64 12.10 -3.81
C ASP A 111 9.34 11.70 -4.52
N THR A 112 8.20 12.12 -4.00
CA THR A 112 6.90 11.94 -4.68
C THR A 112 6.68 13.05 -5.72
N ALA A 113 5.65 12.92 -6.55
CA ALA A 113 5.32 13.91 -7.59
C ALA A 113 4.72 15.24 -7.06
N GLY A 114 4.79 15.48 -5.75
CA GLY A 114 4.19 16.64 -5.10
C GLY A 114 4.95 16.99 -3.83
N GLU A 115 4.29 16.88 -2.69
CA GLU A 115 4.72 17.56 -1.46
C GLU A 115 5.53 16.69 -0.50
N VAL A 116 5.54 15.37 -0.70
CA VAL A 116 6.22 14.47 0.23
C VAL A 116 7.61 14.14 -0.26
N SER A 117 8.59 14.46 0.57
CA SER A 117 9.97 13.98 0.42
C SER A 117 10.40 13.29 1.71
N CYS A 118 11.01 12.11 1.61
CA CYS A 118 11.48 11.35 2.77
C CYS A 118 12.97 11.09 2.67
N THR A 119 13.67 11.23 3.80
CA THR A 119 15.04 10.73 3.96
C THR A 119 14.97 9.37 4.64
N PHE A 120 15.65 8.37 4.09
CA PHE A 120 15.70 7.04 4.67
C PHE A 120 16.77 7.00 5.74
N ASP A 121 16.38 6.65 6.96
CA ASP A 121 17.25 6.58 8.12
C ASP A 121 17.88 5.19 8.20
N LYS A 122 17.05 4.14 8.06
CA LYS A 122 17.43 2.73 8.11
C LYS A 122 16.66 1.93 7.05
N ILE A 123 17.36 1.02 6.37
CA ILE A 123 16.77 0.14 5.35
C ILE A 123 17.05 -1.29 5.77
N GLU A 124 15.99 -2.07 5.95
CA GLU A 124 16.06 -3.49 6.32
C GLU A 124 15.43 -4.34 5.23
N LYS A 125 16.08 -5.44 4.86
CA LYS A 125 15.49 -6.41 3.94
C LYS A 125 14.39 -7.18 4.68
N ALA A 126 13.25 -7.34 4.03
CA ALA A 126 12.10 -8.08 4.53
C ALA A 126 11.64 -9.10 3.47
N PRO A 127 10.83 -10.11 3.85
CA PRO A 127 10.25 -11.03 2.88
C PRO A 127 9.50 -10.27 1.77
N GLY A 128 9.94 -10.44 0.52
CA GLY A 128 9.33 -9.80 -0.64
C GLY A 128 9.64 -8.31 -0.81
N GLY A 129 10.56 -7.71 -0.03
CA GLY A 129 10.99 -6.33 -0.26
C GLY A 129 11.79 -5.72 0.89
N TYR A 130 11.36 -4.56 1.39
CA TYR A 130 12.12 -3.75 2.34
C TYR A 130 11.22 -3.09 3.37
N ASP A 131 11.75 -2.91 4.58
CA ASP A 131 11.18 -2.05 5.61
C ASP A 131 12.13 -0.88 5.82
N ILE A 132 11.63 0.34 5.60
CA ILE A 132 12.44 1.55 5.58
C ILE A 132 11.95 2.50 6.66
N ALA A 133 12.75 2.69 7.71
CA ALA A 133 12.54 3.78 8.64
C ALA A 133 12.94 5.09 7.94
N ALA A 134 12.03 6.06 7.92
CA ALA A 134 12.23 7.30 7.21
C ALA A 134 11.69 8.51 7.98
N THR A 135 12.30 9.66 7.73
CA THR A 135 11.79 10.96 8.15
C THR A 135 11.23 11.68 6.94
N CYS A 136 9.93 11.88 6.92
CA CYS A 136 9.21 12.50 5.81
C CYS A 136 8.86 13.95 6.12
N LEU A 137 9.05 14.82 5.12
CA LEU A 137 8.59 16.20 5.11
C LEU A 137 7.35 16.27 4.21
N ALA A 138 6.21 16.63 4.80
CA ALA A 138 4.95 16.87 4.12
C ALA A 138 4.33 18.16 4.66
N GLU A 139 3.91 19.08 3.78
CA GLU A 139 3.30 20.37 4.17
C GLU A 139 4.12 21.17 5.20
N GLY A 140 5.45 21.04 5.16
CA GLY A 140 6.36 21.70 6.11
C GLY A 140 6.56 20.97 7.45
N ASN A 141 5.81 19.90 7.72
CA ASN A 141 5.93 19.09 8.93
C ASN A 141 6.84 17.87 8.72
N ARG A 142 7.78 17.66 9.65
CA ARG A 142 8.63 16.46 9.67
C ARG A 142 8.04 15.40 10.58
N THR A 143 7.79 14.23 10.03
CA THR A 143 7.25 13.08 10.78
C THR A 143 8.07 11.83 10.52
N GLY A 144 8.26 11.02 11.56
CA GLY A 144 8.90 9.71 11.44
C GLY A 144 7.88 8.66 11.01
N ASP A 145 8.24 7.85 10.01
CA ASP A 145 7.40 6.81 9.45
C ASP A 145 8.20 5.54 9.13
N THR A 146 7.50 4.41 9.00
CA THR A 146 8.07 3.18 8.44
C THR A 146 7.38 2.93 7.11
N ILE A 147 8.15 2.91 6.03
CA ILE A 147 7.67 2.64 4.68
C ILE A 147 7.96 1.16 4.38
N GLU A 148 6.91 0.38 4.17
CA GLU A 148 7.00 -1.00 3.73
C GLU A 148 6.90 -1.07 2.21
N LEU A 149 7.92 -1.66 1.59
CA LEU A 149 7.97 -1.93 0.16
C LEU A 149 7.83 -3.43 -0.07
N ARG A 150 6.90 -3.84 -0.91
CA ARG A 150 6.71 -5.25 -1.31
C ARG A 150 6.58 -5.38 -2.82
N PHE A 151 7.29 -6.32 -3.43
CA PHE A 151 7.24 -6.55 -4.88
C PHE A 151 6.22 -7.63 -5.24
N ALA A 152 5.26 -7.28 -6.08
CA ALA A 152 4.29 -8.19 -6.65
C ALA A 152 4.77 -8.65 -8.04
N GLU A 153 5.53 -9.74 -8.10
CA GLU A 153 6.13 -10.26 -9.34
C GLU A 153 5.10 -10.52 -10.44
N SER A 154 3.93 -11.06 -10.07
CA SER A 154 2.84 -11.38 -11.00
C SER A 154 2.26 -10.13 -11.66
N ALA A 155 2.21 -9.01 -10.93
CA ALA A 155 1.68 -7.73 -11.39
C ALA A 155 2.77 -6.78 -11.94
N ARG A 156 4.05 -7.15 -11.79
CA ARG A 156 5.21 -6.30 -12.12
C ARG A 156 5.15 -4.94 -11.44
N ALA A 157 4.74 -4.93 -10.17
CA ALA A 157 4.51 -3.72 -9.38
C ALA A 157 5.23 -3.78 -8.03
N MET A 158 5.40 -2.61 -7.42
CA MET A 158 5.83 -2.42 -6.03
C MET A 158 4.67 -1.84 -5.24
N LEU A 159 4.25 -2.53 -4.20
CA LEU A 159 3.31 -2.04 -3.20
C LEU A 159 4.07 -1.19 -2.17
N VAL A 160 3.55 -0.01 -1.88
CA VAL A 160 4.09 0.93 -0.89
C VAL A 160 3.03 1.16 0.18
N SER A 161 3.38 0.83 1.42
CA SER A 161 2.54 1.06 2.60
C SER A 161 3.28 1.89 3.64
N SER A 162 2.61 2.83 4.28
CA SER A 162 3.13 3.58 5.43
C SER A 162 1.98 4.21 6.21
N LYS A 163 2.23 4.99 7.27
CA LYS A 163 1.16 5.74 7.95
C LYS A 163 0.46 6.75 7.03
N MET A 164 1.15 7.24 5.99
CA MET A 164 0.63 8.22 5.04
C MET A 164 -0.05 7.60 3.81
N TRP A 165 0.28 6.35 3.47
CA TRP A 165 -0.22 5.67 2.29
C TRP A 165 -0.72 4.28 2.63
N ASP A 166 -2.01 4.04 2.42
CA ASP A 166 -2.63 2.73 2.66
C ASP A 166 -2.48 1.83 1.42
N GLY A 167 -1.28 1.27 1.22
CA GLY A 167 -1.04 0.20 0.23
C GLY A 167 -1.23 0.61 -1.24
N ILE A 168 -0.38 1.51 -1.74
CA ILE A 168 -0.43 1.98 -3.13
C ILE A 168 0.45 1.09 -4.02
N GLY A 169 -0.12 0.55 -5.10
CA GLY A 169 0.62 -0.18 -6.13
C GLY A 169 1.27 0.75 -7.15
N LEU A 170 2.57 0.62 -7.36
CA LEU A 170 3.35 1.41 -8.32
C LEU A 170 3.99 0.51 -9.38
N SER A 171 3.88 0.91 -10.64
CA SER A 171 4.54 0.28 -11.79
C SER A 171 5.92 0.90 -12.03
N TYR A 172 6.89 0.08 -12.43
CA TYR A 172 8.24 0.57 -12.75
C TYR A 172 8.23 1.37 -14.06
N CYS A 173 8.77 2.59 -14.00
CA CYS A 173 8.85 3.54 -15.11
C CYS A 173 10.25 3.63 -15.72
N GLY A 174 11.27 3.06 -15.07
CA GLY A 174 12.67 3.11 -15.52
C GLY A 174 13.64 3.61 -14.44
N PRO A 175 14.93 3.76 -14.77
CA PRO A 175 15.92 4.30 -13.86
C PRO A 175 15.61 5.76 -13.49
N VAL A 176 16.17 6.22 -12.37
CA VAL A 176 16.17 7.65 -12.05
C VAL A 176 17.20 8.33 -12.94
N GLU A 177 16.79 9.36 -13.69
CA GLU A 177 17.69 10.18 -14.52
C GLU A 177 18.57 11.09 -13.66
#